data_AF-A0A9Q0B7B2-F1
#
_entry.id   AF-A0A9Q0B7B2-F1
#
_cell.length_a   1.000
_cell.length_b   1.000
_cell.length_c   1.000
_cell.angle_alpha   90.00
_cell.angle_beta   90.00
_cell.angle_gamma   90.00
#
_symmetry.space_group_name_H-M   'P 1'
#
loop_
_entity.id
_entity.type
_entity.pdbx_description
1 polymer ?
#
loop_
_entity_poly.entity_id
_entity_poly.type
_entity_poly.pdbx_seq_one_letter_code
_entity_poly.pdbx_strand_id
1 'polypeptide(L)'
;MIWLHSDDPFRPADILEHVRHTTPMVHMEPIRGLPQLDLDNLAMLNNYWNKGPVSLTANGDITSLPTWLFGESPDESGKLHNATSCVVITVDRGSGDLDAFYFYFYSYDQGANITQVLPPMNGLIEDTEHGMHFGDHVGDWEHNMIRFHDGKPTGIYYSQHSSGSAYKWNDKGLSVENGRPIVYSAWGSHANWASPGDHVHDSVLLDYCDAGQIWDPVSSAYYYKFDPETSLLTSIFPPGAEASTNLTSFLYYSGIWGDFQYPDDHPRQKIVPYFGLKRYVSGPTGPTTKQLVRKGLFPDHPERKNLLQWGVGIYMSLYPCCFRGWRAWVSGIAFIGLLVCIVLGTRRSLKWARARKEGYKKIGNEESIPLRELDYLDDRASNHRD
;
A
#
# COMPACT_ATOMS: atom_id res chain seq x y z
N MET A 1 -4.27 4.30 23.14
CA MET A 1 -3.56 3.15 23.71
C MET A 1 -3.41 2.13 22.60
N ILE A 2 -2.30 1.41 22.58
CA ILE A 2 -2.05 0.38 21.58
C ILE A 2 -1.92 -0.95 22.32
N TRP A 3 -2.71 -1.94 21.92
CA TRP A 3 -2.47 -3.33 22.25
C TRP A 3 -1.46 -3.89 21.26
N LEU A 4 -0.30 -4.28 21.76
CA LEU A 4 0.69 -5.04 21.01
C LEU A 4 0.28 -6.51 21.02
N HIS A 5 0.39 -7.18 19.87
CA HIS A 5 0.02 -8.60 19.78
C HIS A 5 0.82 -9.45 20.80
N SER A 6 0.18 -10.43 21.42
CA SER A 6 0.78 -11.22 22.51
C SER A 6 2.09 -11.89 22.08
N ASP A 7 2.08 -12.45 20.88
CA ASP A 7 3.16 -13.30 20.36
C ASP A 7 4.21 -12.54 19.56
N ASP A 8 4.07 -11.22 19.40
CA ASP A 8 5.01 -10.41 18.64
C ASP A 8 6.29 -10.16 19.45
N PRO A 9 7.46 -10.66 19.04
CA PRO A 9 8.69 -10.38 19.77
C PRO A 9 9.25 -8.99 19.44
N PHE A 10 8.82 -8.34 18.35
CA PHE A 10 9.30 -7.04 17.90
C PHE A 10 8.47 -5.94 18.52
N ARG A 11 9.02 -5.32 19.57
CA ARG A 11 8.36 -4.28 20.36
C ARG A 11 8.80 -2.88 19.89
N PRO A 12 8.09 -1.81 20.30
CA PRO A 12 8.48 -0.45 19.98
C PRO A 12 9.95 -0.19 20.33
N ALA A 13 10.68 0.43 19.42
CA ALA A 13 12.14 0.57 19.52
C ALA A 13 12.58 2.03 19.65
N ASP A 14 13.72 2.27 20.29
CA ASP A 14 14.27 3.62 20.39
C ASP A 14 14.81 4.11 19.03
N ILE A 15 14.38 5.29 18.60
CA ILE A 15 14.72 5.85 17.28
C ILE A 15 16.22 6.18 17.20
N LEU A 16 16.83 6.70 18.28
CA LEU A 16 18.26 7.04 18.28
C LEU A 16 19.13 5.80 18.33
N GLU A 17 18.75 4.81 19.13
CA GLU A 17 19.46 3.53 19.19
C GLU A 17 19.45 2.83 17.84
N HIS A 18 18.31 2.82 17.14
CA HIS A 18 18.24 2.33 15.76
C HIS A 18 19.27 3.01 14.85
N VAL A 19 19.33 4.34 14.84
CA VAL A 19 20.32 5.08 14.03
C VAL A 19 21.76 4.66 14.38
N ARG A 20 22.07 4.44 15.66
CA ARG A 20 23.41 4.01 16.10
C ARG A 20 23.79 2.60 15.67
N HIS A 21 22.82 1.73 15.42
CA HIS A 21 23.04 0.38 14.88
C HIS A 21 23.01 0.32 13.35
N THR A 22 23.12 1.46 12.67
CA THR A 22 23.13 1.51 11.20
C THR A 22 24.36 2.21 10.63
N THR A 23 24.67 1.90 9.37
CA THR A 23 25.65 2.59 8.54
C THR A 23 24.95 3.14 7.29
N PRO A 24 25.03 4.45 7.02
CA PRO A 24 24.46 5.04 5.81
C PRO A 24 25.14 4.50 4.55
N MET A 25 24.34 3.96 3.62
CA MET A 25 24.84 3.45 2.34
C MET A 25 24.11 4.05 1.15
N VAL A 26 24.81 4.15 0.02
CA VAL A 26 24.23 4.44 -1.31
C VAL A 26 24.66 3.33 -2.24
N HIS A 27 23.72 2.71 -2.94
CA HIS A 27 23.98 1.54 -3.79
C HIS A 27 24.77 0.42 -3.06
N MET A 28 24.41 0.15 -1.80
CA MET A 28 25.07 -0.84 -0.93
C MET A 28 26.55 -0.51 -0.59
N GLU A 29 27.01 0.71 -0.86
CA GLU A 29 28.35 1.17 -0.50
C GLU A 29 28.30 2.20 0.65
N PRO A 30 29.10 2.06 1.72
CA PRO A 30 29.12 2.99 2.85
C PRO A 30 29.54 4.41 2.45
N ILE A 31 28.80 5.41 2.96
CA ILE A 31 29.21 6.81 2.86
C ILE A 31 30.35 7.07 3.87
N ARG A 32 31.54 7.39 3.37
CA ARG A 32 32.73 7.64 4.20
C ARG A 32 32.82 9.10 4.65
N GLY A 33 33.44 9.31 5.82
CA GLY A 33 33.79 10.64 6.33
C GLY A 33 32.63 11.41 6.98
N LEU A 34 31.55 10.71 7.34
CA LEU A 34 30.44 11.30 8.09
C LEU A 34 30.80 11.49 9.57
N PRO A 35 30.25 12.51 10.26
CA PRO A 35 30.29 12.58 11.71
C PRO A 35 29.46 11.44 12.32
N GLN A 36 29.55 11.27 13.64
CA GLN A 36 28.62 10.39 14.35
C GLN A 36 27.19 10.90 14.14
N LEU A 37 26.32 10.04 13.61
CA LEU A 37 24.95 10.42 13.32
C LEU A 37 24.06 10.31 14.55
N ASP A 38 23.10 11.23 14.62
CA ASP A 38 22.08 11.33 15.65
C ASP A 38 20.81 11.98 15.09
N LEU A 39 19.84 12.23 15.97
CA LEU A 39 18.55 12.81 15.58
C LEU A 39 18.61 14.29 15.19
N ASP A 40 19.72 14.98 15.46
CA ASP A 40 19.95 16.41 15.15
C ASP A 40 20.73 16.61 13.85
N ASN A 41 21.38 15.59 13.32
CA ASN A 41 22.19 15.71 12.10
C ASN A 41 21.80 14.78 10.95
N LEU A 42 20.88 13.81 11.15
CA LEU A 42 20.53 12.78 10.16
C LEU A 42 20.14 13.32 8.77
N ALA A 43 19.46 14.46 8.68
CA ALA A 43 19.07 15.06 7.39
C ALA A 43 20.26 15.44 6.50
N MET A 44 21.49 15.53 7.03
CA MET A 44 22.67 15.77 6.20
C MET A 44 22.86 14.71 5.13
N LEU A 45 22.33 13.49 5.36
CA LEU A 45 22.36 12.40 4.40
C LEU A 45 21.62 12.75 3.11
N ASN A 46 20.64 13.67 3.15
CA ASN A 46 19.93 14.13 1.95
C ASN A 46 20.87 14.80 0.93
N ASN A 47 22.04 15.29 1.35
CA ASN A 47 23.05 15.86 0.44
C ASN A 47 23.64 14.82 -0.53
N TYR A 48 23.44 13.53 -0.26
CA TYR A 48 23.91 12.43 -1.11
C TYR A 48 22.82 11.91 -2.06
N TRP A 49 21.62 12.49 -2.05
CA TRP A 49 20.48 12.05 -2.85
C TRP A 49 20.74 11.98 -4.36
N ASN A 50 21.62 12.86 -4.87
CA ASN A 50 22.02 12.85 -6.28
C ASN A 50 22.76 11.57 -6.70
N LYS A 51 23.26 10.79 -5.74
CA LYS A 51 23.89 9.49 -5.98
C LYS A 51 22.91 8.32 -5.84
N GLY A 52 21.68 8.55 -5.40
CA GLY A 52 20.67 7.54 -5.10
C GLY A 52 20.07 7.73 -3.70
N PRO A 53 19.00 6.99 -3.36
CA PRO A 53 18.48 6.97 -2.00
C PRO A 53 19.58 6.50 -1.04
N VAL A 54 19.67 7.16 0.12
CA VAL A 54 20.56 6.73 1.20
C VAL A 54 19.78 5.78 2.10
N SER A 55 20.34 4.63 2.45
CA SER A 55 19.75 3.65 3.37
C SER A 55 20.46 3.66 4.72
N LEU A 56 19.73 3.52 5.82
CA LEU A 56 20.27 3.23 7.15
C LEU A 56 20.44 1.72 7.30
N THR A 57 21.45 1.16 6.63
CA THR A 57 21.69 -0.28 6.59
C THR A 57 22.15 -0.80 7.95
N ALA A 58 21.56 -1.89 8.45
CA ALA A 58 21.93 -2.48 9.74
C ALA A 58 23.42 -2.85 9.84
N ASN A 59 24.00 -2.60 11.01
CA ASN A 59 25.35 -3.03 11.34
C ASN A 59 25.32 -4.52 11.70
N GLY A 60 25.67 -5.38 10.73
CA GLY A 60 25.81 -6.81 10.93
C GLY A 60 24.71 -7.63 10.25
N ASP A 61 24.62 -8.91 10.62
CA ASP A 61 23.71 -9.86 9.98
C ASP A 61 22.34 -9.86 10.64
N ILE A 62 21.35 -9.23 9.98
CA ILE A 62 19.97 -9.17 10.48
C ILE A 62 19.32 -10.54 10.65
N THR A 63 19.81 -11.57 9.95
CA THR A 63 19.27 -12.94 10.07
C THR A 63 19.62 -13.61 11.39
N SER A 64 20.58 -13.04 12.14
CA SER A 64 20.87 -13.43 13.52
C SER A 64 19.94 -12.79 14.55
N LEU A 65 19.05 -11.88 14.11
CA LEU A 65 18.13 -11.09 14.94
C LEU A 65 18.85 -10.46 16.15
N PRO A 66 19.79 -9.52 15.92
CA PRO A 66 20.48 -8.84 17.01
C PRO A 66 19.49 -8.15 17.95
N THR A 67 19.85 -8.08 19.24
CA THR A 67 18.90 -7.74 20.32
C THR A 67 18.21 -6.39 20.17
N TRP A 68 18.85 -5.41 19.51
CA TRP A 68 18.31 -4.08 19.30
C TRP A 68 17.08 -4.07 18.36
N LEU A 69 16.90 -5.11 17.54
CA LEU A 69 15.73 -5.24 16.66
C LEU A 69 14.43 -5.51 17.44
N PHE A 70 14.51 -6.10 18.63
CA PHE A 70 13.33 -6.48 19.43
C PHE A 70 12.71 -5.30 20.20
N GLY A 71 13.36 -4.15 20.26
CA GLY A 71 12.85 -2.97 20.97
C GLY A 71 12.73 -3.17 22.49
N GLU A 72 11.83 -2.40 23.12
CA GLU A 72 11.55 -2.46 24.56
C GLU A 72 10.09 -2.88 24.80
N SER A 73 9.89 -3.85 25.71
CA SER A 73 8.54 -4.20 26.16
C SER A 73 8.03 -3.16 27.16
N PRO A 74 6.80 -2.64 27.00
CA PRO A 74 6.21 -1.74 27.98
C PRO A 74 6.07 -2.36 29.38
N ASP A 75 5.98 -1.52 30.42
CA ASP A 75 5.58 -1.96 31.75
C ASP A 75 4.05 -2.23 31.85
N GLU A 76 3.56 -2.59 33.05
CA GLU A 76 2.12 -2.84 33.28
C GLU A 76 1.24 -1.60 33.03
N SER A 77 1.81 -0.40 33.09
CA SER A 77 1.11 0.86 32.78
C SER A 77 1.16 1.20 31.29
N GLY A 78 1.90 0.43 30.50
CA GLY A 78 2.15 0.65 29.08
C GLY A 78 3.28 1.63 28.80
N LYS A 79 4.14 1.94 29.78
CA LYS A 79 5.24 2.89 29.60
C LYS A 79 6.52 2.20 29.14
N LEU A 80 7.26 2.86 28.26
CA LEU A 80 8.66 2.54 27.94
C LEU A 80 9.59 3.35 28.86
N HIS A 81 10.64 2.74 29.39
CA HIS A 81 11.55 3.39 30.33
C HIS A 81 12.82 3.91 29.68
N ASN A 82 13.30 3.24 28.63
CA ASN A 82 14.58 3.54 28.00
C ASN A 82 14.46 3.95 26.54
N ALA A 83 13.32 3.66 25.89
CA ALA A 83 13.07 3.96 24.50
C ALA A 83 12.11 5.14 24.31
N THR A 84 12.43 5.99 23.33
CA THR A 84 11.51 6.96 22.73
C THR A 84 11.10 6.48 21.35
N SER A 85 9.96 5.79 21.29
CA SER A 85 9.47 5.09 20.08
C SER A 85 8.30 5.80 19.40
N CYS A 86 7.93 7.00 19.88
CA CYS A 86 6.80 7.74 19.36
C CYS A 86 7.20 9.16 18.95
N VAL A 87 6.61 9.62 17.84
CA VAL A 87 6.66 11.02 17.43
C VAL A 87 5.25 11.55 17.27
N VAL A 88 4.93 12.63 17.95
CA VAL A 88 3.67 13.35 17.82
C VAL A 88 3.91 14.63 17.00
N ILE A 89 3.25 14.74 15.86
CA ILE A 89 3.32 15.92 15.00
C ILE A 89 1.94 16.55 14.88
N THR A 90 1.79 17.79 15.32
CA THR A 90 0.55 18.57 15.15
C THR A 90 0.65 19.50 13.96
N VAL A 91 -0.41 19.55 13.16
CA VAL A 91 -0.56 20.42 11.99
C VAL A 91 -1.80 21.29 12.20
N ASP A 92 -1.59 22.59 12.40
CA ASP A 92 -2.69 23.57 12.47
C ASP A 92 -3.18 23.84 11.04
N ARG A 93 -4.48 23.62 10.80
CA ARG A 93 -5.12 23.81 9.49
C ARG A 93 -5.90 25.11 9.40
N GLY A 94 -5.90 25.90 10.46
CA GLY A 94 -6.72 27.09 10.61
C GLY A 94 -8.20 26.75 10.88
N SER A 95 -8.99 27.79 11.17
CA SER A 95 -10.44 27.67 11.38
C SER A 95 -10.86 26.64 12.45
N GLY A 96 -10.00 26.40 13.45
CA GLY A 96 -10.24 25.46 14.54
C GLY A 96 -9.86 24.00 14.22
N ASP A 97 -9.43 23.69 13.00
CA ASP A 97 -9.02 22.34 12.61
C ASP A 97 -7.54 22.07 12.94
N LEU A 98 -7.27 20.92 13.54
CA LEU A 98 -5.92 20.45 13.84
C LEU A 98 -5.81 18.96 13.54
N ASP A 99 -4.76 18.57 12.82
CA ASP A 99 -4.40 17.16 12.62
C ASP A 99 -3.24 16.80 13.55
N ALA A 100 -3.41 15.77 14.36
CA ALA A 100 -2.34 15.21 15.20
C ALA A 100 -1.96 13.83 14.67
N PHE A 101 -0.72 13.70 14.22
CA PHE A 101 -0.13 12.43 13.80
C PHE A 101 0.62 11.81 14.98
N TYR A 102 0.40 10.53 15.21
CA TYR A 102 1.09 9.72 16.21
C TYR A 102 1.83 8.63 15.45
N PHE A 103 3.12 8.85 15.23
CA PHE A 103 4.00 7.88 14.59
C PHE A 103 4.58 6.92 15.63
N TYR A 104 4.69 5.66 15.25
CA TYR A 104 5.20 4.55 16.06
C TYR A 104 6.37 3.93 15.33
N PHE A 105 7.45 3.68 16.06
CA PHE A 105 8.68 3.17 15.49
C PHE A 105 9.03 1.79 16.03
N TYR A 106 9.33 0.87 15.10
CA TYR A 106 9.88 -0.45 15.39
C TYR A 106 11.21 -0.60 14.64
N SER A 107 12.17 -1.32 15.22
CA SER A 107 13.46 -1.51 14.54
C SER A 107 13.45 -2.64 13.51
N TYR A 108 12.41 -3.47 13.50
CA TYR A 108 12.28 -4.58 12.58
C TYR A 108 10.83 -4.94 12.39
N ASP A 109 10.37 -4.98 11.14
CA ASP A 109 9.13 -5.59 10.72
C ASP A 109 9.45 -7.01 10.24
N GLN A 110 8.78 -8.00 10.81
CA GLN A 110 8.99 -9.41 10.43
C GLN A 110 8.22 -9.77 9.16
N GLY A 111 7.23 -8.98 8.78
CA GLY A 111 6.35 -9.24 7.66
C GLY A 111 5.33 -10.33 7.95
N ALA A 112 4.49 -10.61 6.95
CA ALA A 112 3.44 -11.61 7.06
C ALA A 112 4.03 -13.03 6.98
N ASN A 113 3.61 -13.90 7.89
CA ASN A 113 3.92 -15.31 7.85
C ASN A 113 3.30 -15.98 6.61
N ILE A 114 3.92 -17.04 6.11
CA ILE A 114 3.41 -17.82 4.98
C ILE A 114 2.00 -18.40 5.21
N THR A 115 1.63 -18.59 6.48
CA THR A 115 0.30 -19.03 6.91
C THR A 115 -0.74 -17.91 6.94
N GLN A 116 -0.34 -16.64 6.88
CA GLN A 116 -1.20 -15.44 6.86
C GLN A 116 -1.76 -15.17 5.46
N VAL A 117 -2.11 -16.21 4.69
CA VAL A 117 -2.67 -16.06 3.34
C VAL A 117 -4.01 -16.77 3.22
N LEU A 118 -4.99 -16.09 2.65
CA LEU A 118 -6.33 -16.62 2.45
C LEU A 118 -6.39 -17.74 1.40
N PRO A 119 -7.22 -18.77 1.60
CA PRO A 119 -7.56 -19.71 0.55
C PRO A 119 -8.30 -19.05 -0.63
N PRO A 120 -8.01 -19.46 -1.89
CA PRO A 120 -7.16 -20.58 -2.27
C PRO A 120 -5.69 -20.18 -2.52
N MET A 121 -5.33 -18.92 -2.26
CA MET A 121 -4.00 -18.38 -2.57
C MET A 121 -2.92 -18.99 -1.69
N ASN A 122 -3.25 -19.42 -0.46
CA ASN A 122 -2.35 -20.20 0.38
C ASN A 122 -1.81 -21.47 -0.29
N GLY A 123 -2.59 -22.12 -1.17
CA GLY A 123 -2.16 -23.32 -1.89
C GLY A 123 -1.15 -23.06 -3.02
N LEU A 124 -0.94 -21.79 -3.39
CA LEU A 124 0.08 -21.38 -4.36
C LEU A 124 1.41 -21.04 -3.69
N ILE A 125 1.42 -21.04 -2.36
CA ILE A 125 2.62 -20.81 -1.58
C ILE A 125 3.11 -22.18 -1.14
N GLU A 126 4.22 -22.62 -1.75
CA GLU A 126 4.91 -23.81 -1.27
C GLU A 126 5.43 -23.49 0.14
N ASP A 127 5.03 -24.30 1.11
CA ASP A 127 5.56 -24.28 2.48
C ASP A 127 7.02 -24.70 2.44
N THR A 128 7.87 -23.78 1.98
CA THR A 128 9.28 -24.03 1.74
C THR A 128 10.02 -24.18 3.06
N GLU A 129 9.60 -23.44 4.09
CA GLU A 129 10.04 -23.57 5.48
C GLU A 129 8.89 -23.13 6.41
N HIS A 130 8.40 -24.03 7.26
CA HIS A 130 7.36 -23.73 8.24
C HIS A 130 7.73 -22.50 9.08
N GLY A 131 6.84 -21.51 9.12
CA GLY A 131 7.06 -20.29 9.89
C GLY A 131 7.90 -19.22 9.19
N MET A 132 8.15 -19.34 7.88
CA MET A 132 8.79 -18.26 7.11
C MET A 132 7.88 -17.03 7.01
N HIS A 133 8.47 -15.85 7.10
CA HIS A 133 7.79 -14.57 6.86
C HIS A 133 8.25 -13.93 5.54
N PHE A 134 7.43 -13.01 5.03
CA PHE A 134 7.66 -12.27 3.81
C PHE A 134 7.31 -10.80 4.01
N GLY A 135 8.13 -9.93 3.43
CA GLY A 135 8.07 -8.49 3.66
C GLY A 135 8.95 -8.02 4.79
N ASP A 136 9.84 -8.86 5.33
CA ASP A 136 10.79 -8.50 6.37
C ASP A 136 11.59 -7.24 5.99
N HIS A 137 11.65 -6.27 6.90
CA HIS A 137 12.54 -5.12 6.75
C HIS A 137 13.03 -4.56 8.08
N VAL A 138 14.28 -4.08 8.07
CA VAL A 138 14.82 -3.26 9.15
C VAL A 138 14.14 -1.91 9.12
N GLY A 139 13.79 -1.38 10.29
CA GLY A 139 13.11 -0.12 10.49
C GLY A 139 11.66 -0.17 10.04
N ASP A 140 10.76 0.39 10.83
CA ASP A 140 9.35 0.44 10.50
C ASP A 140 8.64 1.64 11.13
N TRP A 141 7.78 2.28 10.34
CA TRP A 141 7.05 3.49 10.70
C TRP A 141 5.55 3.32 10.43
N GLU A 142 4.82 3.06 11.51
CA GLU A 142 3.37 3.03 11.55
C GLU A 142 2.82 4.34 12.14
N HIS A 143 1.55 4.67 11.89
CA HIS A 143 0.93 5.87 12.46
C HIS A 143 -0.60 5.85 12.55
N ASN A 144 -1.09 6.53 13.57
CA ASN A 144 -2.45 7.06 13.57
C ASN A 144 -2.45 8.55 13.25
N MET A 145 -3.55 9.05 12.69
CA MET A 145 -3.81 10.49 12.58
C MET A 145 -5.19 10.78 13.15
N ILE A 146 -5.29 11.73 14.07
CA ILE A 146 -6.55 12.18 14.66
C ILE A 146 -6.81 13.61 14.22
N ARG A 147 -8.00 13.88 13.68
CA ARG A 147 -8.46 15.22 13.36
C ARG A 147 -9.28 15.80 14.49
N PHE A 148 -8.99 17.03 14.88
CA PHE A 148 -9.71 17.82 15.87
C PHE A 148 -10.37 19.01 15.20
N HIS A 149 -11.52 19.42 15.76
CA HIS A 149 -12.20 20.68 15.47
C HIS A 149 -12.53 21.35 16.80
N ASP A 150 -12.02 22.56 17.04
CA ASP A 150 -12.19 23.31 18.30
C ASP A 150 -11.83 22.46 19.54
N GLY A 151 -10.71 21.73 19.45
CA GLY A 151 -10.20 20.86 20.52
C GLY A 151 -10.95 19.54 20.71
N LYS A 152 -11.98 19.24 19.90
CA LYS A 152 -12.73 17.98 19.96
C LYS A 152 -12.34 17.06 18.81
N PRO A 153 -12.04 15.78 19.06
CA PRO A 153 -11.71 14.85 17.99
C PRO A 153 -12.96 14.55 17.13
N THR A 154 -12.77 14.51 15.81
CA THR A 154 -13.84 14.33 14.81
C THR A 154 -13.66 13.07 13.98
N GLY A 155 -12.43 12.57 13.86
CA GLY A 155 -12.13 11.31 13.18
C GLY A 155 -10.69 10.87 13.38
N ILE A 156 -10.42 9.63 12.99
CA ILE A 156 -9.13 8.98 13.14
C ILE A 156 -8.82 8.12 11.90
N TYR A 157 -7.55 8.08 11.53
CA TYR A 157 -6.96 7.19 10.54
C TYR A 157 -6.02 6.19 11.21
N TYR A 158 -6.05 4.94 10.74
CA TYR A 158 -5.18 3.84 11.14
C TYR A 158 -4.35 3.42 9.93
N SER A 159 -3.01 3.52 10.02
CA SER A 159 -2.11 3.02 8.97
C SER A 159 -2.11 1.51 8.91
N GLN A 160 -2.14 0.98 7.68
CA GLN A 160 -2.12 -0.44 7.39
C GLN A 160 -1.27 -0.61 6.13
N HIS A 161 -0.01 -0.98 6.31
CA HIS A 161 0.93 -1.18 5.20
C HIS A 161 1.00 0.08 4.30
N SER A 162 0.74 -0.05 3.00
CA SER A 162 0.69 1.05 2.02
C SER A 162 -0.55 1.95 2.11
N SER A 163 -1.51 1.63 2.97
CA SER A 163 -2.81 2.32 3.07
C SER A 163 -3.33 2.36 4.51
N GLY A 164 -4.63 2.20 4.72
CA GLY A 164 -5.24 2.30 6.03
C GLY A 164 -6.76 2.34 6.01
N SER A 165 -7.32 2.50 7.20
CA SER A 165 -8.75 2.63 7.45
C SER A 165 -9.04 3.89 8.27
N ALA A 166 -10.18 4.54 8.04
CA ALA A 166 -10.54 5.76 8.75
C ALA A 166 -11.98 5.72 9.27
N TYR A 167 -12.18 6.31 10.44
CA TYR A 167 -13.44 6.29 11.17
C TYR A 167 -13.80 7.69 11.65
N LYS A 168 -15.10 7.98 11.70
CA LYS A 168 -15.58 9.14 12.47
C LYS A 168 -15.39 8.86 13.95
N TRP A 169 -15.21 9.91 14.76
CA TRP A 169 -14.96 9.72 16.19
C TRP A 169 -16.10 9.04 16.95
N ASN A 170 -17.33 9.15 16.45
CA ASN A 170 -18.51 8.50 17.00
C ASN A 170 -18.94 7.23 16.24
N ASP A 171 -18.04 6.68 15.41
CA ASP A 171 -18.31 5.43 14.71
C ASP A 171 -18.44 4.27 15.69
N LYS A 172 -19.36 3.34 15.44
CA LYS A 172 -19.56 2.16 16.30
C LYS A 172 -18.40 1.17 16.24
N GLY A 173 -17.62 1.20 15.16
CA GLY A 173 -16.41 0.39 15.01
C GLY A 173 -15.20 0.94 15.76
N LEU A 174 -15.29 2.15 16.34
CA LEU A 174 -14.20 2.78 17.06
C LEU A 174 -14.35 2.58 18.58
N SER A 175 -13.33 1.96 19.19
CA SER A 175 -13.24 1.86 20.66
C SER A 175 -12.43 3.03 21.21
N VAL A 176 -12.99 3.76 22.18
CA VAL A 176 -12.34 4.89 22.85
C VAL A 176 -12.49 4.70 24.36
N GLU A 177 -11.37 4.75 25.08
CA GLU A 177 -11.31 4.62 26.53
C GLU A 177 -10.66 5.86 27.13
N ASN A 178 -11.31 6.49 28.12
CA ASN A 178 -10.81 7.72 28.77
C ASN A 178 -10.41 8.83 27.77
N GLY A 179 -11.16 8.94 26.66
CA GLY A 179 -10.89 9.91 25.59
C GLY A 179 -9.73 9.52 24.65
N ARG A 180 -9.14 8.33 24.81
CA ARG A 180 -8.04 7.82 23.98
C ARG A 180 -8.52 6.67 23.10
N PRO A 181 -8.23 6.68 21.79
CA PRO A 181 -8.61 5.58 20.92
C PRO A 181 -7.80 4.33 21.26
N ILE A 182 -8.42 3.18 21.10
CA ILE A 182 -7.77 1.88 21.21
C ILE A 182 -7.31 1.45 19.81
N VAL A 183 -6.09 0.93 19.75
CA VAL A 183 -5.43 0.45 18.54
C VAL A 183 -4.92 -0.95 18.83
N TYR A 184 -4.97 -1.83 17.84
CA TYR A 184 -4.38 -3.16 17.90
C TYR A 184 -3.28 -3.23 16.83
N SER A 185 -2.05 -3.49 17.25
CA SER A 185 -0.90 -3.69 16.37
C SER A 185 -0.89 -5.13 15.90
N ALA A 186 -0.80 -5.33 14.58
CA ALA A 186 -0.71 -6.66 13.99
C ALA A 186 0.61 -7.35 14.35
N TRP A 187 0.57 -8.68 14.43
CA TRP A 187 1.76 -9.51 14.64
C TRP A 187 2.70 -9.45 13.42
N GLY A 188 3.93 -8.99 13.66
CA GLY A 188 5.03 -8.99 12.71
C GLY A 188 5.03 -7.79 11.76
N SER A 189 3.87 -7.42 11.22
CA SER A 189 3.68 -6.30 10.28
C SER A 189 3.39 -4.95 10.93
N HIS A 190 3.08 -4.96 12.23
CA HIS A 190 2.67 -3.81 13.04
C HIS A 190 1.49 -2.95 12.53
N ALA A 191 0.82 -3.34 11.45
CA ALA A 191 -0.31 -2.63 10.90
C ALA A 191 -1.36 -2.34 11.99
N ASN A 192 -1.92 -1.13 11.97
CA ASN A 192 -2.79 -0.65 13.03
C ASN A 192 -4.27 -0.93 12.69
N TRP A 193 -4.97 -1.55 13.63
CA TRP A 193 -6.38 -1.92 13.49
C TRP A 193 -7.24 -1.37 14.63
N ALA A 194 -8.51 -1.09 14.33
CA ALA A 194 -9.48 -0.56 15.30
C ALA A 194 -10.10 -1.67 16.20
N SER A 195 -9.90 -2.93 15.84
CA SER A 195 -10.45 -4.10 16.55
C SER A 195 -9.47 -5.28 16.52
N PRO A 196 -9.54 -6.21 17.48
CA PRO A 196 -8.78 -7.46 17.41
C PRO A 196 -9.37 -8.40 16.34
N GLY A 197 -8.70 -9.53 16.12
CA GLY A 197 -9.07 -10.57 15.18
C GLY A 197 -8.23 -10.57 13.91
N ASP A 198 -8.71 -11.32 12.91
CA ASP A 198 -8.04 -11.52 11.64
C ASP A 198 -8.52 -10.48 10.64
N HIS A 199 -7.60 -9.72 10.06
CA HIS A 199 -7.90 -8.65 9.13
C HIS A 199 -7.29 -8.91 7.77
N VAL A 200 -8.12 -8.86 6.72
CA VAL A 200 -7.65 -9.07 5.36
C VAL A 200 -7.08 -7.77 4.80
N HIS A 201 -5.80 -7.77 4.44
CA HIS A 201 -5.16 -6.71 3.67
C HIS A 201 -4.61 -7.24 2.35
N ASP A 202 -4.38 -6.32 1.40
CA ASP A 202 -3.94 -6.61 0.04
C ASP A 202 -4.68 -7.75 -0.68
N SER A 203 -5.94 -7.92 -0.31
CA SER A 203 -6.91 -8.90 -0.81
C SER A 203 -6.68 -10.35 -0.39
N VAL A 204 -5.49 -10.69 0.11
CA VAL A 204 -5.11 -12.09 0.37
C VAL A 204 -4.34 -12.29 1.67
N LEU A 205 -3.68 -11.26 2.19
CA LEU A 205 -2.85 -11.36 3.39
C LEU A 205 -3.71 -11.11 4.64
N LEU A 206 -3.35 -11.75 5.74
CA LEU A 206 -4.01 -11.63 7.03
C LEU A 206 -3.09 -10.94 8.02
N ASP A 207 -3.58 -9.89 8.65
CA ASP A 207 -3.01 -9.37 9.88
C ASP A 207 -3.73 -10.02 11.07
N TYR A 208 -2.98 -10.51 12.05
CA TYR A 208 -3.51 -11.03 13.30
C TYR A 208 -3.33 -10.00 14.41
N CYS A 209 -4.43 -9.64 15.06
CA CYS A 209 -4.46 -8.64 16.12
C CYS A 209 -5.11 -9.20 17.38
N ASP A 210 -4.52 -8.97 18.54
CA ASP A 210 -5.13 -9.31 19.82
C ASP A 210 -4.82 -8.29 20.92
N ALA A 211 -5.45 -8.48 22.08
CA ALA A 211 -5.25 -7.63 23.25
C ALA A 211 -4.10 -8.17 24.13
N GLY A 212 -2.89 -8.24 23.57
CA GLY A 212 -1.70 -8.70 24.27
C GLY A 212 -1.20 -7.70 25.32
N GLN A 213 -0.05 -7.06 25.09
CA GLN A 213 0.51 -6.09 26.03
C GLN A 213 0.11 -4.67 25.66
N ILE A 214 -0.37 -3.89 26.64
CA ILE A 214 -0.75 -2.49 26.39
C ILE A 214 0.48 -1.59 26.32
N TRP A 215 0.47 -0.62 25.42
CA TRP A 215 1.47 0.42 25.24
C TRP A 215 0.79 1.79 25.21
N ASP A 216 1.41 2.75 25.90
CA ASP A 216 1.14 4.17 25.87
C ASP A 216 2.24 4.92 25.09
N PRO A 217 2.05 5.19 23.78
CA PRO A 217 3.07 5.85 22.97
C PRO A 217 3.44 7.25 23.45
N VAL A 218 2.47 8.01 24.00
CA VAL A 218 2.72 9.41 24.39
C VAL A 218 3.39 9.53 25.76
N SER A 219 3.56 8.42 26.49
CA SER A 219 4.31 8.39 27.74
C SER A 219 5.82 8.63 27.54
N SER A 220 6.33 8.35 26.33
CA SER A 220 7.70 8.59 25.90
C SER A 220 7.70 8.94 24.40
N ALA A 221 7.58 10.23 24.09
CA ALA A 221 7.47 10.71 22.71
C ALA A 221 8.22 12.02 22.48
N TYR A 222 8.65 12.23 21.23
CA TYR A 222 9.04 13.54 20.74
C TYR A 222 7.81 14.30 20.21
N TYR A 223 7.71 15.59 20.51
CA TYR A 223 6.56 16.41 20.14
C TYR A 223 6.96 17.55 19.22
N TYR A 224 6.22 17.76 18.13
CA TYR A 224 6.51 18.80 17.15
C TYR A 224 5.25 19.47 16.64
N LYS A 225 5.38 20.76 16.34
CA LYS A 225 4.46 21.50 15.48
C LYS A 225 5.03 21.55 14.07
N PHE A 226 4.21 21.24 13.07
CA PHE A 226 4.54 21.40 11.66
C PHE A 226 3.75 22.56 11.07
N ASP A 227 4.46 23.48 10.42
CA ASP A 227 3.88 24.57 9.65
C ASP A 227 3.62 24.10 8.20
N PRO A 228 2.36 24.04 7.74
CA PRO A 228 2.03 23.57 6.39
C PRO A 228 2.46 24.52 5.27
N GLU A 229 2.71 25.80 5.55
CA GLU A 229 3.13 26.78 4.54
C GLU A 229 4.64 26.74 4.31
N THR A 230 5.41 26.68 5.40
CA THR A 230 6.88 26.70 5.35
C THR A 230 7.51 25.32 5.40
N SER A 231 6.73 24.28 5.69
CA SER A 231 7.20 22.92 5.99
C SER A 231 8.18 22.83 7.17
N LEU A 232 8.10 23.80 8.09
CA LEU A 232 8.98 23.88 9.25
C LEU A 232 8.43 23.06 10.44
N LEU A 233 9.27 22.17 10.96
CA LEU A 233 9.09 21.49 12.24
C LEU A 233 9.70 22.33 13.38
N THR A 234 8.91 22.56 14.42
CA THR A 234 9.32 23.18 15.68
C THR A 234 9.05 22.21 16.81
N SER A 235 10.06 21.89 17.60
CA SER A 235 9.91 21.04 18.78
C SER A 235 9.01 21.69 19.84
N ILE A 236 8.21 20.86 20.49
CA ILE A 236 7.31 21.24 21.58
C ILE A 236 7.87 20.60 22.84
N PHE A 237 8.25 21.44 23.80
CA PHE A 237 8.73 20.98 25.10
C PHE A 237 7.70 21.27 26.19
N PRO A 238 7.65 20.45 27.25
CA PRO A 238 6.88 20.78 28.45
C PRO A 238 7.29 22.16 28.98
N PRO A 239 6.35 22.96 29.52
CA PRO A 239 6.68 24.24 30.14
C PRO A 239 7.77 24.08 31.21
N GLY A 240 8.88 24.81 31.08
CA GLY A 240 10.01 24.77 32.01
C GLY A 240 11.11 23.76 31.68
N ALA A 241 11.00 23.02 30.58
CA ALA A 241 12.11 22.25 30.02
C ALA A 241 12.94 23.14 29.07
N GLU A 242 14.20 23.38 29.41
CA GLU A 242 15.16 23.97 28.47
C GLU A 242 15.66 22.88 27.53
N ALA A 243 15.41 23.05 26.23
CA ALA A 243 15.94 22.15 25.23
C ALA A 243 17.35 22.57 24.82
N SER A 244 18.32 21.67 25.00
CA SER A 244 19.67 21.84 24.45
C SER A 244 19.71 21.61 22.93
N THR A 245 18.77 20.84 22.38
CA THR A 245 18.65 20.58 20.94
C THR A 245 17.19 20.46 20.47
N ASN A 246 16.95 20.72 19.18
CA ASN A 246 15.60 20.70 18.59
C ASN A 246 15.18 19.31 18.08
N LEU A 247 16.13 18.39 17.83
CA LEU A 247 15.90 17.01 17.38
C LEU A 247 14.98 16.92 16.16
N THR A 248 15.07 17.83 15.19
CA THR A 248 14.17 17.83 14.02
C THR A 248 14.77 17.12 12.79
N SER A 249 16.08 16.89 12.78
CA SER A 249 16.80 16.46 11.59
C SER A 249 16.37 15.07 11.10
N PHE A 250 16.16 14.12 12.01
CA PHE A 250 15.71 12.78 11.62
C PHE A 250 14.34 12.76 10.93
N LEU A 251 13.45 13.72 11.21
CA LEU A 251 12.16 13.83 10.54
C LEU A 251 12.29 14.35 9.11
N TYR A 252 13.34 15.13 8.82
CA TYR A 252 13.64 15.60 7.46
C TYR A 252 14.47 14.61 6.64
N TYR A 253 15.03 13.57 7.25
CA TYR A 253 15.73 12.52 6.52
C TYR A 253 14.77 11.80 5.57
N SER A 254 15.05 11.87 4.27
CA SER A 254 14.16 11.36 3.21
C SER A 254 14.59 10.01 2.63
N GLY A 255 15.58 9.37 3.26
CA GLY A 255 16.09 8.08 2.82
C GLY A 255 15.31 6.90 3.40
N ILE A 256 15.91 5.72 3.25
CA ILE A 256 15.37 4.43 3.70
C ILE A 256 15.80 4.20 5.14
N TRP A 257 14.82 3.99 6.02
CA TRP A 257 15.05 3.53 7.39
C TRP A 257 15.23 2.03 7.36
N GLY A 258 16.46 1.55 7.21
CA GLY A 258 16.80 0.14 7.10
C GLY A 258 17.63 -0.21 5.87
N ASP A 259 17.74 -1.49 5.61
CA ASP A 259 18.51 -2.06 4.51
C ASP A 259 17.83 -1.85 3.14
N PHE A 260 18.62 -1.97 2.07
CA PHE A 260 18.05 -2.21 0.74
C PHE A 260 17.59 -3.66 0.62
N GLN A 261 16.48 -3.87 -0.09
CA GLN A 261 16.04 -5.18 -0.52
C GLN A 261 17.19 -5.96 -1.17
N TYR A 262 17.36 -7.23 -0.80
CA TYR A 262 18.33 -8.08 -1.46
C TYR A 262 18.03 -8.30 -2.95
N PRO A 263 19.06 -8.56 -3.77
CA PRO A 263 18.89 -9.07 -5.13
C PRO A 263 18.07 -10.36 -5.17
N ASP A 264 17.35 -10.61 -6.27
CA ASP A 264 16.47 -11.78 -6.42
C ASP A 264 17.24 -13.11 -6.41
N ASP A 265 18.51 -13.10 -6.78
CA ASP A 265 19.43 -14.24 -6.77
C ASP A 265 20.21 -14.40 -5.46
N HIS A 266 19.99 -13.51 -4.50
CA HIS A 266 20.66 -13.60 -3.20
C HIS A 266 20.21 -14.87 -2.46
N PRO A 267 21.13 -15.65 -1.85
CA PRO A 267 20.80 -16.95 -1.26
C PRO A 267 19.76 -16.90 -0.13
N ARG A 268 19.65 -15.75 0.55
CA ARG A 268 18.67 -15.50 1.61
C ARG A 268 17.35 -14.91 1.11
N GLN A 269 17.30 -14.49 -0.15
CA GLN A 269 16.09 -13.93 -0.75
C GLN A 269 15.19 -15.07 -1.23
N LYS A 270 14.11 -15.33 -0.50
CA LYS A 270 13.04 -16.20 -0.96
C LYS A 270 11.98 -15.35 -1.66
N ILE A 271 11.41 -15.88 -2.73
CA ILE A 271 10.37 -15.21 -3.50
C ILE A 271 9.23 -16.20 -3.69
N VAL A 272 8.02 -15.81 -3.27
CA VAL A 272 6.82 -16.61 -3.51
C VAL A 272 6.57 -16.69 -5.01
N PRO A 273 6.54 -17.90 -5.60
CA PRO A 273 6.24 -18.08 -7.03
C PRO A 273 4.90 -17.42 -7.41
N TYR A 274 4.80 -16.92 -8.64
CA TYR A 274 3.60 -16.28 -9.24
C TYR A 274 3.15 -14.95 -8.62
N PHE A 275 3.38 -14.70 -7.33
CA PHE A 275 3.05 -13.44 -6.66
C PHE A 275 4.22 -12.46 -6.58
N GLY A 276 5.46 -12.98 -6.59
CA GLY A 276 6.65 -12.15 -6.48
C GLY A 276 6.83 -11.52 -5.10
N LEU A 277 6.14 -12.03 -4.07
CA LEU A 277 6.33 -11.58 -2.68
C LEU A 277 7.72 -11.99 -2.22
N LYS A 278 8.45 -11.00 -1.73
CA LYS A 278 9.86 -11.10 -1.38
C LYS A 278 10.01 -11.29 0.12
N ARG A 279 10.97 -12.13 0.54
CA ARG A 279 11.29 -12.32 1.95
C ARG A 279 11.76 -11.01 2.56
N TYR A 280 12.93 -10.53 2.15
CA TYR A 280 13.44 -9.23 2.59
C TYR A 280 13.07 -8.15 1.59
N VAL A 281 12.60 -7.01 2.07
CA VAL A 281 12.31 -5.79 1.31
C VAL A 281 13.08 -4.60 1.87
N SER A 282 13.11 -3.49 1.13
CA SER A 282 13.72 -2.27 1.65
C SER A 282 12.86 -1.71 2.79
N GLY A 283 13.50 -1.15 3.81
CA GLY A 283 12.80 -0.42 4.86
C GLY A 283 11.99 0.79 4.32
N PRO A 284 11.10 1.36 5.14
CA PRO A 284 10.25 2.47 4.73
C PRO A 284 11.00 3.81 4.74
N THR A 285 10.36 4.83 4.18
CA THR A 285 10.77 6.22 4.37
C THR A 285 10.14 6.82 5.64
N GLY A 286 10.74 7.90 6.15
CA GLY A 286 10.34 8.50 7.43
C GLY A 286 9.01 9.26 7.44
N PRO A 287 8.57 9.77 8.62
CA PRO A 287 7.25 10.35 8.86
C PRO A 287 6.80 11.46 7.90
N THR A 288 7.71 12.35 7.49
CA THR A 288 7.37 13.48 6.61
C THR A 288 6.91 13.05 5.21
N THR A 289 7.25 11.83 4.79
CA THR A 289 6.78 11.25 3.52
C THR A 289 5.33 10.75 3.58
N LYS A 290 4.74 10.65 4.77
CA LYS A 290 3.38 10.10 5.00
C LYS A 290 2.26 11.14 4.81
N GLN A 291 2.51 12.22 4.04
CA GLN A 291 1.57 13.29 3.71
C GLN A 291 0.95 13.95 4.96
N LEU A 292 1.70 14.84 5.63
CA LEU A 292 1.26 15.53 6.85
C LEU A 292 0.12 16.56 6.62
N VAL A 293 -0.06 17.02 5.37
CA VAL A 293 -1.15 17.94 5.00
C VAL A 293 -2.14 17.19 4.11
N ARG A 294 -3.28 16.80 4.68
CA ARG A 294 -4.31 15.98 4.00
C ARG A 294 -5.64 16.75 3.90
N LYS A 295 -6.38 16.59 2.80
CA LYS A 295 -7.75 17.11 2.72
C LYS A 295 -8.68 16.35 3.67
N GLY A 296 -8.65 15.02 3.58
CA GLY A 296 -9.43 14.10 4.42
C GLY A 296 -8.59 13.48 5.54
N LEU A 297 -9.09 12.39 6.13
CA LEU A 297 -8.33 11.54 7.04
C LEU A 297 -7.30 10.67 6.27
N PHE A 298 -7.68 10.24 5.06
CA PHE A 298 -6.82 9.48 4.15
C PHE A 298 -5.74 10.36 3.52
N PRO A 299 -4.57 9.79 3.17
CA PRO A 299 -3.60 10.44 2.29
C PRO A 299 -4.26 10.87 0.97
N ASP A 300 -3.93 12.06 0.47
CA ASP A 300 -4.50 12.62 -0.76
C ASP A 300 -3.97 11.91 -2.02
N HIS A 301 -2.78 11.33 -1.93
CA HIS A 301 -2.13 10.55 -2.98
C HIS A 301 -1.85 9.13 -2.48
N PRO A 302 -2.83 8.21 -2.52
CA PRO A 302 -2.62 6.84 -2.11
C PRO A 302 -1.67 6.13 -3.06
N GLU A 303 -0.94 5.14 -2.53
CA GLU A 303 -0.11 4.27 -3.34
C GLU A 303 -0.93 3.51 -4.38
N ARG A 304 -0.38 3.38 -5.59
CA ARG A 304 -1.05 2.68 -6.69
C ARG A 304 -0.79 1.20 -6.58
N LYS A 305 -1.85 0.41 -6.47
CA LYS A 305 -1.77 -1.05 -6.63
C LYS A 305 -1.33 -1.41 -8.03
N ASN A 306 -0.42 -2.38 -8.14
CA ASN A 306 0.02 -2.88 -9.44
C ASN A 306 -1.09 -3.75 -10.08
N LEU A 307 -0.98 -4.04 -11.38
CA LEU A 307 -2.00 -4.79 -12.13
C LEU A 307 -2.25 -6.19 -11.55
N LEU A 308 -1.22 -6.82 -11.00
CA LEU A 308 -1.32 -8.15 -10.38
C LEU A 308 -2.16 -8.08 -9.10
N GLN A 309 -1.86 -7.16 -8.19
CA GLN A 309 -2.63 -6.91 -6.96
C GLN A 309 -4.09 -6.57 -7.28
N TRP A 310 -4.32 -5.77 -8.32
CA TRP A 310 -5.68 -5.45 -8.78
C TRP A 310 -6.42 -6.70 -9.29
N GLY A 311 -5.75 -7.53 -10.10
CA GLY A 311 -6.30 -8.79 -10.61
C GLY A 311 -6.61 -9.79 -9.50
N VAL A 312 -5.71 -9.94 -8.52
CA VAL A 312 -5.91 -10.76 -7.33
C VAL A 312 -7.10 -10.24 -6.52
N GLY A 313 -7.24 -8.92 -6.35
CA GLY A 313 -8.40 -8.31 -5.70
C GLY A 313 -9.73 -8.67 -6.35
N ILE A 314 -9.81 -8.61 -7.68
CA ILE A 314 -11.00 -9.05 -8.43
C ILE A 314 -11.26 -10.54 -8.20
N TYR A 315 -10.24 -11.38 -8.34
CA TYR A 315 -10.38 -12.82 -8.15
C TYR A 315 -10.93 -13.15 -6.76
N MET A 316 -10.34 -12.58 -5.72
CA MET A 316 -10.73 -12.82 -4.32
C MET A 316 -12.14 -12.29 -4.04
N SER A 317 -12.56 -11.17 -4.63
CA SER A 317 -13.94 -10.67 -4.49
C SER A 317 -14.98 -11.61 -5.11
N LEU A 318 -14.63 -12.29 -6.20
CA LEU A 318 -15.51 -13.24 -6.90
C LEU A 318 -15.39 -14.65 -6.35
N TYR A 319 -14.33 -14.98 -5.61
CA TYR A 319 -14.06 -16.34 -5.17
C TYR A 319 -15.20 -16.94 -4.33
N PRO A 320 -15.73 -16.27 -3.28
CA PRO A 320 -16.81 -16.81 -2.47
C PRO A 320 -18.10 -17.11 -3.26
N CYS A 321 -18.43 -16.26 -4.25
CA CYS A 321 -19.65 -16.41 -5.04
C CYS A 321 -19.52 -17.42 -6.16
N CYS A 322 -18.37 -17.44 -6.81
CA CYS A 322 -18.29 -17.86 -8.21
C CYS A 322 -17.18 -18.89 -8.45
N PHE A 323 -16.15 -18.94 -7.60
CA PHE A 323 -15.02 -19.85 -7.78
C PHE A 323 -14.79 -20.80 -6.61
N ARG A 324 -15.67 -20.83 -5.61
CA ARG A 324 -15.60 -21.77 -4.49
C ARG A 324 -16.42 -23.04 -4.76
N GLY A 325 -15.76 -24.19 -4.72
CA GLY A 325 -16.38 -25.52 -4.84
C GLY A 325 -17.03 -25.76 -6.21
N TRP A 326 -18.22 -26.38 -6.24
CA TRP A 326 -18.92 -26.73 -7.49
C TRP A 326 -19.25 -25.52 -8.38
N ARG A 327 -19.35 -24.32 -7.80
CA ARG A 327 -19.63 -23.08 -8.52
C ARG A 327 -18.52 -22.71 -9.51
N ALA A 328 -17.28 -23.08 -9.23
CA ALA A 328 -16.15 -22.87 -10.14
C ALA A 328 -16.37 -23.55 -11.50
N TRP A 329 -16.89 -24.78 -11.49
CA TRP A 329 -17.19 -25.53 -12.71
C TRP A 329 -18.32 -24.88 -13.51
N VAL A 330 -19.37 -24.41 -12.82
CA VAL A 330 -20.49 -23.70 -13.44
C VAL A 330 -20.03 -22.39 -14.09
N SER A 331 -19.25 -21.59 -13.37
CA SER A 331 -18.67 -20.34 -13.88
C SER A 331 -17.69 -20.59 -15.04
N GLY A 332 -16.89 -21.66 -14.98
CA GLY A 332 -16.01 -22.05 -16.07
C GLY A 332 -16.76 -22.43 -17.35
N ILE A 333 -17.83 -23.23 -17.23
CA ILE A 333 -18.70 -23.59 -18.36
C ILE A 333 -19.36 -22.35 -18.96
N ALA A 334 -19.88 -21.45 -18.12
CA ALA A 334 -20.50 -20.20 -18.56
C ALA A 334 -19.49 -19.30 -19.31
N PHE A 335 -18.26 -19.20 -18.82
CA PHE A 335 -17.19 -18.42 -19.46
C PHE A 335 -16.76 -19.00 -20.81
N ILE A 336 -16.61 -20.33 -20.91
CA ILE A 336 -16.34 -21.00 -22.18
C ILE A 336 -17.50 -20.76 -23.16
N GLY A 337 -18.74 -20.86 -22.69
CA GLY A 337 -19.93 -20.54 -23.48
C GLY A 337 -19.89 -19.11 -24.03
N LEU A 338 -19.56 -18.14 -23.17
CA LEU A 338 -19.41 -16.73 -23.56
C LEU A 338 -18.31 -16.55 -24.63
N LEU A 339 -17.13 -17.15 -24.44
CA LEU A 339 -16.03 -17.07 -25.41
C LEU A 339 -16.43 -17.67 -26.76
N VAL A 340 -17.12 -18.81 -26.76
CA VAL A 340 -17.66 -19.42 -27.98
C VAL A 340 -18.67 -18.48 -28.64
N CYS A 341 -19.59 -17.88 -27.88
CA CYS A 341 -20.54 -16.90 -28.40
C CYS A 341 -19.85 -15.67 -29.00
N ILE A 342 -18.80 -15.15 -28.35
CA ILE A 342 -17.99 -14.04 -28.88
C ILE A 342 -17.34 -14.47 -30.19
N VAL A 343 -16.60 -15.58 -30.22
CA VAL A 343 -15.92 -16.06 -31.43
C VAL A 343 -16.90 -16.29 -32.58
N LEU A 344 -18.04 -16.93 -32.31
CA LEU A 344 -19.08 -17.15 -33.31
C LEU A 344 -19.72 -15.83 -33.77
N GLY A 345 -19.97 -14.90 -32.85
CA GLY A 345 -20.47 -13.56 -33.12
C GLY A 345 -19.51 -12.78 -34.01
N THR A 346 -18.22 -12.73 -33.67
CA THR A 346 -17.18 -12.07 -34.46
C THR A 346 -17.05 -12.71 -35.84
N ARG A 347 -17.05 -14.05 -35.94
CA ARG A 347 -17.03 -14.76 -37.23
C ARG A 347 -18.28 -14.45 -38.07
N ARG A 348 -19.46 -14.37 -37.45
CA ARG A 348 -20.72 -14.02 -38.13
C ARG A 348 -20.71 -12.57 -38.60
N SER A 349 -20.25 -11.63 -37.77
CA SER A 349 -20.09 -10.22 -38.13
C SER A 349 -19.07 -10.03 -39.25
N LEU A 350 -17.94 -10.75 -39.23
CA LEU A 350 -16.94 -10.72 -40.30
C LEU A 350 -17.48 -11.33 -41.61
N LYS A 351 -18.21 -12.45 -41.55
CA LYS A 351 -18.89 -13.02 -42.72
C LYS A 351 -19.94 -12.06 -43.29
N TRP A 352 -20.74 -11.43 -42.43
CA TRP A 352 -21.73 -10.45 -42.83
C TRP A 352 -21.09 -9.21 -43.47
N ALA A 353 -19.99 -8.70 -42.89
CA ALA A 353 -19.22 -7.60 -43.47
C ALA A 353 -18.59 -7.95 -44.84
N ARG A 354 -18.11 -9.19 -45.01
CA ARG A 354 -17.60 -9.68 -46.32
C ARG A 354 -18.71 -9.81 -47.36
N ALA A 355 -19.85 -10.39 -47.00
CA ALA A 355 -21.01 -10.50 -47.90
C ALA A 355 -21.53 -9.12 -48.34
N ARG A 356 -21.48 -8.12 -47.44
CA ARG A 356 -21.83 -6.73 -47.75
C ARG A 356 -20.82 -6.04 -48.68
N LYS A 357 -19.57 -6.52 -48.73
CA LYS A 357 -18.53 -6.10 -49.68
C LYS A 357 -18.67 -6.77 -51.05
N GLU A 358 -19.15 -8.02 -51.09
CA GLU A 358 -19.35 -8.78 -52.34
C GLU A 358 -20.69 -8.45 -53.04
N GLY A 359 -21.64 -7.87 -52.31
CA GLY A 359 -22.95 -7.45 -52.83
C GLY A 359 -22.93 -6.12 -53.58
N TYR A 360 -22.11 -5.96 -54.62
CA TYR A 360 -22.36 -5.09 -55.79
C TYR A 360 -21.42 -5.52 -56.94
N LYS A 361 -21.72 -6.64 -57.60
CA LYS A 361 -21.18 -6.93 -58.95
C LYS A 361 -22.09 -6.25 -59.97
N LYS A 362 -21.66 -5.11 -60.48
CA LYS A 362 -22.25 -4.44 -61.64
C LYS A 362 -22.16 -5.42 -62.82
N ILE A 363 -23.30 -5.82 -63.39
CA ILE A 363 -23.32 -6.62 -64.63
C ILE A 363 -22.60 -5.79 -65.70
N GLY A 364 -21.50 -6.34 -66.24
CA GLY A 364 -20.72 -5.68 -67.27
C GLY A 364 -21.51 -5.62 -68.57
N ASN A 365 -21.65 -4.41 -69.11
CA ASN A 365 -22.02 -4.19 -70.50
C ASN A 365 -20.86 -4.66 -71.37
N GLU A 366 -21.00 -5.81 -72.03
CA GLU A 366 -20.28 -6.15 -73.26
C GLU A 366 -20.89 -7.43 -73.83
N GLU A 367 -22.00 -7.29 -74.55
CA GLU A 367 -22.10 -7.79 -75.92
C GLU A 367 -23.37 -7.22 -76.56
N SER A 368 -23.16 -6.60 -77.71
CA SER A 368 -24.15 -5.98 -78.58
C SER A 368 -25.32 -6.92 -78.88
N ILE A 369 -26.50 -6.61 -78.35
CA ILE A 369 -27.77 -7.05 -78.95
C ILE A 369 -28.05 -6.07 -80.11
N PRO A 370 -28.10 -6.53 -81.36
CA PRO A 370 -28.32 -5.66 -82.51
C PRO A 370 -29.75 -5.08 -82.46
N LEU A 371 -29.85 -3.75 -82.52
CA LEU A 371 -31.11 -3.05 -82.80
C LEU A 371 -31.50 -3.35 -84.24
N ARG A 372 -32.42 -4.29 -84.44
CA ARG A 372 -33.10 -4.45 -85.72
C ARG A 372 -34.26 -3.47 -85.76
N GLU A 373 -34.25 -2.63 -86.78
CA GLU A 373 -35.32 -1.70 -87.16
C GLU A 373 -36.70 -2.38 -87.05
N LEU A 374 -37.54 -1.81 -86.19
CA LEU A 374 -38.98 -2.03 -86.21
C LEU A 374 -39.58 -0.80 -86.91
N ASP A 375 -39.89 -0.97 -88.18
CA ASP A 375 -40.74 -0.08 -88.96
C ASP A 375 -42.07 0.14 -88.21
N TYR A 376 -42.33 1.39 -87.87
CA TYR A 376 -43.66 1.86 -87.47
C TYR A 376 -44.41 2.25 -88.75
N LEU A 377 -45.31 1.38 -89.20
CA LEU A 377 -46.32 1.74 -90.19
C LEU A 377 -47.50 2.42 -89.47
N ASP A 378 -47.66 3.71 -89.75
CA ASP A 378 -48.75 4.58 -89.29
C ASP A 378 -49.96 4.43 -90.23
N ASP A 379 -51.08 3.93 -89.71
CA ASP A 379 -52.36 3.88 -90.42
C ASP A 379 -53.16 5.14 -90.10
N ARG A 380 -53.18 6.10 -91.03
CA ARG A 380 -54.24 7.12 -91.12
C ARG A 380 -54.86 7.18 -92.51
N ALA A 381 -56.07 6.66 -92.53
CA ALA A 381 -57.18 6.72 -93.48
C ALA A 381 -57.27 7.90 -94.49
N SER A 382 -57.69 7.51 -95.70
CA SER A 382 -58.72 8.16 -96.57
C SER A 382 -58.35 9.50 -97.24
N ASN A 383 -58.74 9.85 -98.47
CA ASN A 383 -59.69 9.30 -99.45
C ASN A 383 -59.51 10.12 -100.74
N HIS A 384 -59.69 9.55 -101.93
CA HIS A 384 -60.53 10.17 -102.96
C HIS A 384 -60.99 9.13 -104.01
N ARG A 385 -62.29 9.22 -104.31
CA ARG A 385 -63.07 8.47 -105.31
C ARG A 385 -62.60 8.77 -106.73
N ASP A 386 -62.60 7.77 -107.61
CA ASP A 386 -63.72 7.42 -108.51
C ASP A 386 -63.66 5.94 -108.90
#